data_AF-A0A354P5E5-F1
#
_entry.id   AF-A0A354P5E5-F1
#
_cell.length_a   1.000
_cell.length_b   1.000
_cell.length_c   1.000
_cell.angle_alpha   90.00
_cell.angle_beta   90.00
_cell.angle_gamma   90.00
#
_symmetry.space_group_name_H-M   'P 1'
#
loop_
_entity.id
_entity.type
_entity.pdbx_description
1 polymer ?
#
loop_
_entity_poly.entity_id
_entity_poly.type
_entity_poly.pdbx_seq_one_letter_code
_entity_poly.pdbx_strand_id
1 'polypeptide(L)'
;MTLPRHRALAILDECTGEHIWSPEHCQLRGVPVQWMQRLNDAYESGFDNDSQTIYTDRGVTNQYHGVRDVDLAVQAGRALGVDVERILSRYPSRVSIVAAIKQAVSDDE
;
A
#
# COMPACT_ATOMS: atom_id res chain seq x y z
N MET A 1 -15.88 -4.72 10.31
CA MET A 1 -16.34 -3.36 9.94
C MET A 1 -16.02 -3.11 8.48
N THR A 2 -17.01 -2.70 7.69
CA THR A 2 -16.85 -2.40 6.26
C THR A 2 -16.32 -0.97 6.09
N LEU A 3 -15.26 -0.78 5.30
CA LEU A 3 -14.70 0.53 4.99
C LEU A 3 -15.69 1.29 4.07
N PRO A 4 -16.11 2.53 4.40
CA PRO A 4 -16.97 3.29 3.49
C PRO A 4 -16.31 3.50 2.12
N ARG A 5 -17.09 3.38 1.04
CA ARG A 5 -16.60 3.46 -0.35
C ARG A 5 -15.73 4.68 -0.61
N HIS A 6 -16.18 5.87 -0.20
CA HIS A 6 -15.42 7.13 -0.40
C HIS A 6 -14.03 7.10 0.27
N ARG A 7 -13.89 6.39 1.39
CA ARG A 7 -12.60 6.27 2.10
C ARG A 7 -11.69 5.26 1.44
N ALA A 8 -12.25 4.16 0.92
CA ALA A 8 -11.48 3.22 0.09
C ALA A 8 -10.95 3.91 -1.18
N LEU A 9 -11.75 4.75 -1.83
CA LEU A 9 -11.33 5.56 -2.97
C LEU A 9 -10.22 6.55 -2.61
N ALA A 10 -10.36 7.28 -1.51
CA ALA A 10 -9.33 8.23 -1.07
C ALA A 10 -7.98 7.54 -0.80
N ILE A 11 -7.99 6.38 -0.13
CA ILE A 11 -6.76 5.60 0.11
C ILE A 11 -6.17 5.13 -1.22
N LEU A 12 -6.99 4.59 -2.12
CA LEU A 12 -6.54 4.09 -3.42
C LEU A 12 -5.94 5.21 -4.28
N ASP A 13 -6.54 6.39 -4.29
CA ASP A 13 -6.09 7.54 -5.08
C ASP A 13 -4.64 7.94 -4.76
N GLU A 14 -4.25 7.82 -3.50
CA GLU A 14 -2.89 8.15 -3.06
C GLU A 14 -1.86 7.06 -3.30
N CYS A 15 -2.30 5.83 -3.60
CA CYS A 15 -1.38 4.73 -3.88
C CYS A 15 -0.70 4.94 -5.24
N THR A 16 0.60 4.70 -5.32
CA THR A 16 1.37 4.70 -6.56
C THR A 16 2.00 3.35 -6.87
N GLY A 17 2.14 2.48 -5.86
CA GLY A 17 2.78 1.17 -5.96
C GLY A 17 4.29 1.19 -5.64
N GLU A 18 4.83 2.36 -5.27
CA GLU A 18 6.27 2.53 -5.01
C GLU A 18 6.56 2.91 -3.55
N HIS A 19 5.54 3.33 -2.82
CA HIS A 19 5.72 3.90 -1.49
C HIS A 19 5.45 2.89 -0.39
N ILE A 20 6.13 3.11 0.74
CA ILE A 20 5.76 2.50 2.01
C ILE A 20 5.21 3.62 2.88
N TRP A 21 4.00 3.45 3.38
CA TRP A 21 3.35 4.40 4.27
C TRP A 21 3.74 4.10 5.71
N SER A 22 4.17 5.13 6.45
CA SER A 22 4.39 5.00 7.87
C SER A 22 3.07 4.75 8.61
N PRO A 23 3.11 4.15 9.82
CA PRO A 23 1.91 3.98 10.64
C PRO A 23 1.16 5.30 10.90
N GLU A 24 1.88 6.40 11.11
CA GLU A 24 1.30 7.73 11.29
C GLU A 24 0.57 8.21 10.03
N HIS A 25 1.17 8.00 8.85
CA HIS A 25 0.55 8.35 7.58
C HIS A 25 -0.72 7.52 7.33
N CYS A 26 -0.65 6.20 7.57
CA CYS A 26 -1.82 5.33 7.50
C CYS A 26 -2.95 5.80 8.43
N GLN A 27 -2.63 6.20 9.67
CA GLN A 27 -3.61 6.73 10.61
C GLN A 27 -4.24 8.04 10.11
N LEU A 28 -3.42 8.97 9.60
CA LEU A 28 -3.89 10.25 9.07
C LEU A 28 -4.86 10.08 7.89
N ARG A 29 -4.57 9.13 6.99
CA ARG A 29 -5.44 8.80 5.85
C ARG A 29 -6.64 7.92 6.22
N GLY A 30 -6.77 7.54 7.49
CA GLY A 30 -7.88 6.74 7.99
C GLY A 30 -7.86 5.30 7.51
N VAL A 31 -6.68 4.74 7.26
CA VAL A 31 -6.49 3.32 7.00
C VAL A 31 -6.98 2.52 8.22
N PRO A 32 -7.82 1.49 8.05
CA PRO A 32 -8.28 0.68 9.17
C PRO A 32 -7.14 0.04 9.98
N VAL A 33 -7.25 0.06 11.30
CA VAL A 33 -6.26 -0.54 12.21
C VAL A 33 -6.02 -2.02 11.92
N GLN A 34 -7.08 -2.76 11.62
CA GLN A 34 -7.01 -4.17 11.20
C GLN A 34 -6.24 -4.40 9.89
N TRP A 35 -6.13 -3.39 9.02
CA TRP A 35 -5.30 -3.48 7.82
C TRP A 35 -3.86 -3.19 8.17
N MET A 36 -3.60 -2.13 8.93
CA MET A 36 -2.26 -1.83 9.44
C MET A 36 -1.69 -3.03 10.19
N GLN A 37 -2.41 -3.63 11.13
CA GLN A 37 -1.91 -4.80 11.88
C GLN A 37 -1.56 -6.02 11.01
N ARG A 38 -2.27 -6.22 9.89
CA ARG A 38 -2.03 -7.36 9.00
C ARG A 38 -0.97 -7.09 7.93
N LEU A 39 -0.87 -5.86 7.47
CA LEU A 39 -0.02 -5.47 6.34
C LEU A 39 1.27 -4.77 6.78
N ASN A 40 1.32 -4.29 8.03
CA ASN A 40 2.51 -3.69 8.58
C ASN A 40 3.56 -4.78 8.74
N ASP A 41 4.67 -4.59 8.04
CA ASP A 41 5.79 -5.52 8.06
C ASP A 41 7.07 -4.77 8.47
N ALA A 42 8.05 -5.52 8.96
CA ALA A 42 9.40 -5.03 9.16
C ALA A 42 10.17 -5.22 7.85
N TYR A 43 10.25 -4.17 7.04
CA TYR A 43 11.09 -4.23 5.85
C TYR A 43 12.56 -4.02 6.27
N GLU A 44 13.33 -5.11 6.26
CA GLU A 44 14.79 -5.09 6.40
C GLU A 44 15.42 -4.95 5.01
N SER A 45 16.28 -3.95 4.81
CA SER A 45 17.25 -4.01 3.70
C SER A 45 18.34 -5.00 4.10
N GLY A 46 18.50 -6.08 3.33
CA GLY A 46 19.58 -7.05 3.57
C GLY A 46 20.95 -6.36 3.52
N PHE A 47 21.80 -6.68 4.49
CA PHE A 47 23.17 -6.21 4.68
C PHE A 47 24.16 -6.65 3.57
N ASP A 48 23.78 -6.68 2.29
CA ASP A 48 24.65 -7.12 1.20
C ASP A 48 25.27 -5.96 0.39
N ASN A 49 24.90 -4.71 0.66
CA ASN A 49 25.52 -3.55 0.01
C ASN A 49 25.45 -2.28 0.88
N ASP A 50 26.60 -1.66 1.14
CA ASP A 50 26.80 -0.39 1.87
C ASP A 50 26.11 0.84 1.24
N SER A 51 25.32 0.67 0.18
CA SER A 51 24.74 1.74 -0.63
C SER A 51 23.26 2.06 -0.34
N GLN A 52 22.65 1.49 0.70
CA GLN A 52 21.23 1.72 1.03
C GLN A 52 20.99 2.17 2.47
N THR A 53 21.60 3.30 2.83
CA THR A 53 21.27 4.04 4.04
C THR A 53 19.91 4.73 3.89
N ILE A 54 18.89 4.30 4.64
CA ILE A 54 17.60 5.02 4.73
C ILE A 54 17.77 6.13 5.77
N TYR A 55 17.73 7.37 5.31
CA TYR A 55 17.80 8.55 6.16
C TYR A 55 16.40 8.92 6.64
N THR A 56 16.21 8.99 7.96
CA THR A 56 14.96 9.45 8.58
C THR A 56 15.22 10.59 9.56
N ASP A 57 14.18 11.33 9.92
CA ASP A 57 14.21 12.45 10.88
C ASP A 57 14.64 12.04 12.30
N ARG A 58 14.72 10.73 12.57
CA ARG A 58 15.13 10.13 13.84
C ARG A 58 16.49 9.42 13.79
N GLY A 59 17.20 9.49 12.65
CA GLY A 59 18.50 8.86 12.44
C GLY A 59 18.53 7.86 11.28
N VAL A 60 19.66 7.16 11.15
CA VAL A 60 19.87 6.08 10.18
C VAL A 60 19.22 4.80 10.73
N THR A 61 18.25 4.23 10.01
CA THR A 61 17.67 2.92 10.36
C THR A 61 17.70 1.99 9.15
N ASN A 62 18.05 0.72 9.38
CA ASN A 62 17.99 -0.36 8.39
C ASN A 62 16.65 -1.12 8.43
N GLN A 63 15.74 -0.69 9.31
CA GLN A 63 14.42 -1.24 9.51
C GLN A 63 13.40 -0.12 9.32
N TYR A 64 12.56 -0.24 8.29
CA TYR A 64 11.43 0.64 8.07
C TYR A 64 10.14 -0.14 8.32
N HIS A 65 9.44 0.21 9.40
CA HIS A 65 8.12 -0.32 9.69
C HIS A 65 7.08 0.50 8.95
N GLY A 66 6.30 -0.17 8.10
CA GLY A 66 5.22 0.49 7.39
C GLY A 66 4.42 -0.48 6.54
N VAL A 67 3.48 0.07 5.80
CA VAL A 67 2.61 -0.68 4.90
C VAL A 67 2.92 -0.26 3.46
N ARG A 68 3.22 -1.21 2.57
CA ARG A 68 3.36 -0.88 1.15
C ARG A 68 2.04 -0.39 0.61
N ASP A 69 2.06 0.70 -0.13
CA ASP A 69 0.87 1.30 -0.71
C ASP A 69 0.17 0.35 -1.71
N VAL A 70 0.91 -0.52 -2.41
CA VAL A 70 0.34 -1.58 -3.25
C VAL A 70 -0.52 -2.55 -2.44
N ASP A 71 -0.12 -2.90 -1.22
CA ASP A 71 -0.90 -3.79 -0.37
C ASP A 71 -2.17 -3.10 0.12
N LEU A 72 -2.10 -1.78 0.38
CA LEU A 72 -3.27 -0.95 0.66
C LEU A 72 -4.20 -0.87 -0.54
N ALA A 73 -3.67 -0.64 -1.75
CA ALA A 73 -4.43 -0.59 -2.99
C ALA A 73 -5.16 -1.92 -3.25
N VAL A 74 -4.52 -3.06 -3.00
CA VAL A 74 -5.15 -4.38 -3.09
C VAL A 74 -6.29 -4.53 -2.10
N GLN A 75 -6.13 -4.13 -0.83
CA GLN A 75 -7.23 -4.18 0.13
C GLN A 75 -8.37 -3.21 -0.23
N ALA A 76 -8.05 -2.01 -0.71
CA ALA A 76 -9.02 -1.03 -1.15
C ALA A 76 -9.80 -1.53 -2.36
N GLY A 77 -9.12 -2.09 -3.37
CA GLY A 77 -9.75 -2.71 -4.55
C GLY A 77 -10.70 -3.84 -4.16
N ARG A 78 -10.30 -4.74 -3.25
CA ARG A 78 -11.20 -5.79 -2.72
C ARG A 78 -12.44 -5.20 -2.04
N ALA A 79 -12.25 -4.15 -1.23
CA ALA A 79 -13.36 -3.49 -0.55
C ALA A 79 -14.31 -2.75 -1.52
N LEU A 80 -13.81 -2.37 -2.70
CA LEU A 80 -14.56 -1.72 -3.78
C LEU A 80 -15.19 -2.73 -4.76
N GLY A 81 -14.96 -4.04 -4.60
CA GLY A 81 -15.53 -5.09 -5.45
C GLY A 81 -14.68 -5.48 -6.66
N VAL A 82 -13.45 -4.98 -6.78
CA VAL A 82 -12.53 -5.35 -7.87
C VAL A 82 -11.99 -6.76 -7.65
N ASP A 83 -11.96 -7.56 -8.73
CA ASP A 83 -11.25 -8.85 -8.77
C ASP A 83 -9.73 -8.63 -8.81
N VAL A 84 -9.16 -8.35 -7.65
CA VAL A 84 -7.73 -8.06 -7.52
C VAL A 84 -6.85 -9.28 -7.80
N GLU A 85 -7.34 -10.52 -7.60
CA GLU A 85 -6.53 -11.72 -7.83
C GLU A 85 -6.22 -11.89 -9.31
N ARG A 86 -7.20 -11.57 -10.17
CA ARG A 86 -7.00 -11.51 -11.61
C ARG A 86 -5.99 -10.43 -12.01
N ILE A 87 -5.96 -9.29 -11.31
CA ILE A 87 -4.98 -8.22 -11.57
C ILE A 87 -3.58 -8.69 -11.13
N LEU A 88 -3.43 -9.20 -9.91
CA LEU A 88 -2.15 -9.66 -9.37
C LEU A 88 -1.50 -10.75 -10.22
N SER A 89 -2.29 -11.64 -10.82
CA SER A 89 -1.78 -12.68 -11.72
C SER A 89 -1.33 -12.16 -13.10
N ARG A 90 -1.81 -10.99 -13.52
CA ARG A 90 -1.55 -10.42 -14.86
C ARG A 90 -0.42 -9.39 -14.88
N TYR A 91 -0.20 -8.71 -13.76
CA TYR A 91 0.69 -7.56 -13.67
C TYR A 91 1.88 -7.84 -12.74
N PRO A 92 3.13 -7.85 -13.25
CA PRO A 92 4.29 -8.22 -12.45
C PRO A 92 4.83 -7.07 -11.58
N SER A 93 4.50 -5.81 -11.89
CA SER A 93 5.03 -4.65 -11.15
C SER A 93 3.98 -4.02 -10.25
N ARG A 94 4.40 -3.59 -9.06
CA ARG A 94 3.53 -2.94 -8.06
C ARG A 94 2.82 -1.70 -8.62
N VAL A 95 3.53 -0.87 -9.39
CA VAL A 95 2.96 0.29 -10.08
C VAL A 95 1.85 -0.13 -11.05
N SER A 96 2.10 -1.15 -11.87
CA SER A 96 1.10 -1.63 -12.83
C SER A 96 -0.12 -2.26 -12.15
N ILE A 97 0.08 -2.90 -10.99
CA ILE A 97 -1.02 -3.42 -10.16
C ILE A 97 -1.90 -2.27 -9.67
N VAL A 98 -1.31 -1.22 -9.06
CA VAL A 98 -2.08 -0.08 -8.55
C VAL A 98 -2.82 0.64 -9.67
N ALA A 99 -2.16 0.88 -10.81
CA ALA A 99 -2.79 1.49 -11.97
C ALA A 99 -3.97 0.67 -12.50
N ALA A 100 -3.82 -0.66 -12.58
CA ALA A 100 -4.89 -1.55 -13.03
C ALA A 100 -6.08 -1.60 -12.05
N ILE A 101 -5.82 -1.55 -10.74
CA ILE A 101 -6.90 -1.46 -9.73
C ILE A 101 -7.64 -0.13 -9.87
N LYS A 102 -6.92 1.00 -10.00
CA LYS A 102 -7.53 2.31 -10.22
C LYS A 102 -8.43 2.31 -11.46
N GLN A 103 -7.92 1.80 -12.58
CA GLN A 103 -8.70 1.69 -13.81
C GLN A 103 -9.96 0.84 -13.62
N ALA A 104 -9.83 -0.34 -13.01
CA ALA A 104 -10.97 -1.22 -12.79
C ALA A 104 -12.06 -0.61 -11.89
N VAL A 105 -11.69 0.22 -10.91
CA VAL A 105 -12.64 0.96 -10.09
C VAL A 105 -13.36 2.06 -10.89
N SER A 106 -12.63 2.78 -11.75
CA SER A 106 -13.19 3.83 -12.58
C SER A 106 -14.12 3.30 -13.67
N ASP A 107 -13.84 2.10 -14.20
CA ASP A 107 -14.66 1.47 -15.25
C ASP A 107 -15.98 0.89 -14.70
N ASP A 108 -16.12 0.72 -13.38
CA ASP A 108 -17.31 0.18 -12.69
C ASP A 108 -18.30 1.30 -12.23
N GLU A 109 -17.96 2.58 -12.43
CA GLU A 109 -18.86 3.74 -12.23
C GLU A 109 -19.70 4.07 -13.47
#